data_AF-A0AAE1KM27-F1
#
_entry.id   AF-A0AAE1KM27-F1
#
_cell.length_a   1.000
_cell.length_b   1.000
_cell.length_c   1.000
_cell.angle_alpha   90.00
_cell.angle_beta   90.00
_cell.angle_gamma   90.00
#
_symmetry.space_group_name_H-M   'P 1'
#
loop_
_entity.id
_entity.type
_entity.pdbx_description
1 polymer ?
#
loop_
_entity_poly.entity_id
_entity_poly.type
_entity_poly.pdbx_seq_one_letter_code
_entity_poly.pdbx_strand_id
1 'polypeptide(L)'
;MEDFKNQQCPDFNIESDTSLTQRHLNEEESISQSNDLLSHANQVDSARLLATASPHRGAWLSVLPIECLSLLVPDDAVRIGVALRLGVPVQQPHHSKCGGMTDKFGHHSLSCHHDPGRLPRHTAFNEVVY
;
A
#
# COMPACT_ATOMS: atom_id res chain seq x y z
N MET A 1 13.06 14.01 54.92
CA MET A 1 12.12 13.80 53.80
C MET A 1 12.38 14.96 52.86
N GLU A 2 13.35 14.78 51.97
CA GLU A 2 13.85 15.84 51.09
C GLU A 2 12.94 15.93 49.87
N ASP A 3 12.40 17.13 49.64
CA ASP A 3 11.52 17.44 48.53
C ASP A 3 12.28 17.28 47.20
N PHE A 4 11.90 16.26 46.42
CA PHE A 4 12.28 16.16 45.01
C PHE A 4 11.63 17.32 44.26
N LYS A 5 12.41 18.40 44.06
CA LYS A 5 12.05 19.46 43.12
C LYS A 5 11.88 18.81 41.75
N ASN A 6 10.64 18.81 41.27
CA ASN A 6 10.29 18.42 39.92
C ASN A 6 11.00 19.38 38.96
N GLN A 7 12.19 18.99 38.52
CA GLN A 7 12.94 19.74 37.54
C GLN A 7 12.25 19.51 36.21
N GLN A 8 11.30 20.40 35.89
CA GLN A 8 10.63 20.46 34.60
C GLN A 8 11.73 20.35 33.52
N CYS A 9 11.63 19.31 32.68
CA CYS A 9 12.48 19.23 31.49
C CYS A 9 12.38 20.58 30.76
N PRO A 10 13.50 21.16 30.29
CA PRO A 10 13.42 22.39 29.53
C PRO A 10 12.47 22.15 28.36
N ASP A 11 11.45 23.02 28.21
CA ASP A 11 10.60 23.04 27.04
C ASP A 11 11.53 23.26 25.85
N PHE A 12 11.84 22.16 25.14
CA PHE A 12 12.45 22.21 23.83
C PHE A 12 11.37 22.66 22.82
N ASN A 13 10.86 23.88 23.01
CA ASN A 13 10.32 24.66 21.92
C ASN A 13 11.53 25.13 21.08
N ILE A 14 12.21 24.17 20.47
CA ILE A 14 13.01 24.42 19.29
C ILE A 14 11.96 24.72 18.24
N GLU A 15 11.86 25.96 17.79
CA GLU A 15 11.26 26.26 16.48
C GLU A 15 12.06 25.45 15.46
N SER A 16 11.64 24.21 15.22
CA SER A 16 12.28 23.35 14.24
C SER A 16 11.99 23.98 12.90
N ASP A 17 13.04 24.47 12.24
CA ASP A 17 12.94 24.90 10.85
C ASP A 17 12.41 23.71 10.04
N THR A 18 11.10 23.75 9.74
CA THR A 18 10.39 22.67 9.05
C THR A 18 10.86 22.52 7.60
N SER A 19 11.72 23.41 7.11
CA SER A 19 12.24 23.38 5.75
C SER A 19 13.19 22.19 5.53
N LEU A 20 13.98 21.80 6.53
CA LEU A 20 15.03 20.77 6.40
C LEU A 20 14.63 19.47 7.10
N THR A 21 13.67 18.75 6.51
CA THR A 21 13.35 17.39 6.94
C THR A 21 14.33 16.39 6.34
N GLN A 22 14.59 15.27 7.02
CA GLN A 22 15.37 14.15 6.47
C GLN A 22 14.85 13.70 5.09
N ARG A 23 13.54 13.79 4.89
CA ARG A 23 12.89 13.45 3.62
C ARG A 23 13.32 14.39 2.49
N HIS A 24 13.35 15.70 2.73
CA HIS A 24 13.82 16.66 1.72
C HIS A 24 15.29 16.42 1.39
N LEU A 25 16.12 16.12 2.39
CA LEU A 25 17.54 15.84 2.17
C LEU A 25 17.77 14.56 1.33
N ASN A 26 16.91 13.56 1.45
CA ASN A 26 17.03 12.29 0.74
C ASN A 26 16.29 12.26 -0.61
N GLU A 27 15.65 13.35 -1.02
CA GLU A 27 14.74 13.35 -2.17
C GLU A 27 15.44 12.96 -3.48
N GLU A 28 16.56 13.62 -3.79
CA GLU A 28 17.35 13.36 -5.00
C GLU A 28 17.88 11.92 -5.06
N GLU A 29 18.43 11.44 -3.95
CA GLU A 29 18.92 10.05 -3.84
C GLU A 29 17.77 9.05 -4.00
N SER A 30 16.63 9.31 -3.35
CA SER A 30 15.45 8.45 -3.42
C SER A 30 14.89 8.37 -4.85
N ILE A 31 14.90 9.48 -5.61
CA ILE A 31 14.47 9.49 -7.01
C ILE A 31 15.45 8.68 -7.86
N SER A 32 16.76 8.89 -7.68
CA SER A 32 17.80 8.15 -8.41
C SER A 32 17.68 6.64 -8.18
N GLN A 33 17.58 6.21 -6.92
CA GLN A 33 17.39 4.80 -6.56
C GLN A 33 16.09 4.23 -7.13
N SER A 34 14.99 4.99 -7.06
CA SER A 34 13.71 4.54 -7.63
C SER A 34 13.79 4.32 -9.15
N ASN A 35 14.49 5.20 -9.87
CA ASN A 35 14.67 5.07 -11.32
C ASN A 35 15.54 3.86 -11.69
N ASP A 36 16.61 3.63 -10.93
CA ASP A 36 17.46 2.44 -11.11
C ASP A 36 16.68 1.14 -10.90
N LEU A 37 15.86 1.06 -9.83
CA LEU A 37 14.97 -0.07 -9.58
C LEU A 37 13.97 -0.29 -10.72
N LEU A 38 13.35 0.78 -11.22
CA LEU A 38 12.41 0.70 -12.35
C LEU A 38 13.08 0.22 -13.64
N SER A 39 14.34 0.57 -13.88
CA SER A 39 15.05 0.16 -15.10
C SER A 39 15.32 -1.35 -15.19
N HIS A 40 15.38 -2.04 -14.04
CA HIS A 40 15.61 -3.48 -13.95
C HIS A 40 14.37 -4.29 -13.53
N ALA A 41 13.26 -3.62 -13.21
CA ALA A 41 12.06 -4.27 -12.71
C ALA A 41 11.31 -5.03 -13.81
N ASN A 42 10.77 -6.20 -13.46
CA ASN A 42 9.77 -6.86 -14.30
C ASN A 42 8.44 -6.08 -14.28
N GLN A 43 7.46 -6.50 -15.08
CA GLN A 43 6.16 -5.82 -15.17
C GLN A 43 5.44 -5.70 -13.83
N VAL A 44 5.47 -6.74 -13.00
CA VAL A 44 4.77 -6.77 -11.70
C VAL A 44 5.44 -5.84 -10.71
N ASP A 45 6.77 -5.88 -10.62
CA ASP A 45 7.54 -5.04 -9.70
C ASP A 45 7.52 -3.58 -10.15
N SER A 46 7.50 -3.31 -11.46
CA SER A 46 7.25 -1.98 -12.01
C SER A 46 5.88 -1.45 -11.58
N ALA A 47 4.83 -2.26 -11.70
CA ALA A 47 3.49 -1.87 -11.26
C ALA A 47 3.43 -1.58 -9.76
N ARG A 48 4.13 -2.36 -8.92
CA ARG A 48 4.25 -2.12 -7.48
C ARG A 48 4.96 -0.80 -7.19
N LEU A 49 6.14 -0.59 -7.77
CA LEU A 49 6.93 0.63 -7.60
C LEU A 49 6.10 1.86 -7.98
N LEU A 50 5.47 1.86 -9.15
CA LEU A 50 4.61 2.96 -9.59
C LEU A 50 3.40 3.19 -8.69
N ALA A 51 2.71 2.12 -8.26
CA ALA A 51 1.59 2.23 -7.32
C ALA A 51 2.05 2.82 -5.98
N THR A 52 3.22 2.43 -5.49
CA THR A 52 3.82 2.95 -4.25
C THR A 52 4.52 4.30 -4.43
N ALA A 53 4.69 4.80 -5.65
CA ALA A 53 5.15 6.16 -5.91
C ALA A 53 3.97 7.13 -6.08
N SER A 54 2.79 6.63 -6.44
CA SER A 54 1.62 7.45 -6.73
C SER A 54 1.21 8.40 -5.59
N PRO A 55 0.67 9.57 -5.91
CA PRO A 55 0.05 10.46 -4.93
C PRO A 55 -1.06 9.72 -4.16
N HIS A 56 -1.20 10.00 -2.87
CA HIS A 56 -2.24 9.43 -2.01
C HIS A 56 -2.27 7.88 -1.89
N ARG A 57 -1.21 7.18 -2.31
CA ARG A 57 -1.02 5.72 -2.22
C ARG A 57 -1.39 5.05 -0.88
N GLY A 58 -1.26 5.79 0.22
CA GLY A 58 -1.53 5.34 1.58
C GLY A 58 -2.80 5.92 2.19
N ALA A 59 -3.56 6.76 1.47
CA ALA A 59 -4.74 7.43 2.01
C ALA A 59 -5.76 6.43 2.54
N TRP A 60 -5.91 5.29 1.85
CA TRP A 60 -6.81 4.20 2.24
C TRP A 60 -6.40 3.49 3.55
N LEU A 61 -5.14 3.59 3.99
CA LEU A 61 -4.68 3.08 5.30
C LEU A 61 -5.07 4.00 6.46
N SER A 62 -5.30 5.28 6.16
CA SER A 62 -5.72 6.30 7.15
C SER A 62 -7.22 6.60 7.12
N VAL A 63 -8.00 5.90 6.29
CA VAL A 63 -9.46 6.10 6.24
C VAL A 63 -10.09 5.59 7.53
N LEU A 64 -10.93 6.42 8.16
CA LEU A 64 -11.76 5.98 9.27
C LEU A 64 -12.81 4.98 8.75
N PRO A 65 -12.89 3.77 9.31
CA PRO A 65 -13.92 2.82 8.91
C PRO A 65 -15.29 3.33 9.36
N ILE A 66 -16.21 3.56 8.41
CA ILE A 66 -17.59 3.96 8.68
C ILE A 66 -18.55 2.89 8.16
N GLU A 67 -19.00 2.02 9.05
CA GLU A 67 -19.88 0.88 8.71
C GLU A 67 -21.23 1.32 8.15
N CYS A 68 -21.82 2.38 8.72
CA CYS A 68 -23.14 2.90 8.33
C CYS A 68 -23.19 3.37 6.86
N LEU A 69 -22.04 3.69 6.26
CA LEU A 69 -21.92 4.11 4.86
C LEU A 69 -21.40 2.99 3.95
N SER A 70 -21.27 1.76 4.46
CA SER A 70 -20.64 0.64 3.75
C SER A 70 -19.21 0.94 3.27
N LEU A 71 -18.49 1.83 3.96
CA LEU A 71 -17.10 2.20 3.69
C LEU A 71 -16.10 1.35 4.50
N LEU A 72 -16.59 0.40 5.30
CA LEU A 72 -15.75 -0.52 6.05
C LEU A 72 -14.99 -1.43 5.08
N VAL A 73 -13.67 -1.26 5.05
CA VAL A 73 -12.77 -2.19 4.36
C VAL A 73 -12.51 -3.35 5.31
N PRO A 74 -12.87 -4.60 4.97
CA PRO A 74 -12.62 -5.75 5.84
C PRO A 74 -11.13 -5.97 6.08
N ASP A 75 -10.75 -6.51 7.23
CA ASP A 75 -9.36 -6.78 7.61
C ASP A 75 -8.59 -7.58 6.54
N ASP A 76 -9.22 -8.60 5.96
CA ASP A 76 -8.62 -9.37 4.88
C ASP A 76 -8.38 -8.56 3.61
N ALA A 77 -9.29 -7.63 3.28
CA ALA A 77 -9.08 -6.74 2.13
C ALA A 77 -7.92 -5.78 2.39
N VAL A 78 -7.75 -5.30 3.63
CA VAL A 78 -6.58 -4.50 4.02
C VAL A 78 -5.31 -5.33 3.94
N ARG A 79 -5.29 -6.51 4.55
CA ARG A 79 -4.15 -7.45 4.55
C ARG A 79 -3.71 -7.79 3.13
N ILE A 80 -4.64 -8.18 2.26
CA ILE A 80 -4.36 -8.51 0.85
C ILE A 80 -3.91 -7.25 0.09
N GLY A 81 -4.57 -6.11 0.30
CA GLY A 81 -4.22 -4.86 -0.38
C GLY A 81 -2.84 -4.32 -0.03
N VAL A 82 -2.40 -4.48 1.22
CA VAL A 82 -1.02 -4.19 1.65
C VAL A 82 -0.07 -5.19 1.04
N ALA A 83 -0.40 -6.49 1.12
CA ALA A 83 0.47 -7.54 0.65
C ALA A 83 0.78 -7.45 -0.85
N LEU A 84 -0.22 -7.14 -1.67
CA LEU A 84 -0.07 -6.90 -3.11
C LEU A 84 0.88 -5.73 -3.40
N ARG A 85 0.80 -4.64 -2.64
CA ARG A 85 1.65 -3.45 -2.80
C ARG A 85 3.09 -3.70 -2.38
N LEU A 86 3.30 -4.49 -1.32
CA LEU A 86 4.63 -4.86 -0.83
C LEU A 86 5.23 -6.07 -1.58
N GLY A 87 4.45 -6.74 -2.41
CA GLY A 87 4.86 -7.95 -3.11
C GLY A 87 5.12 -9.15 -2.18
N VAL A 88 4.43 -9.22 -1.04
CA VAL A 88 4.55 -10.35 -0.12
C VAL A 88 3.51 -11.43 -0.42
N PRO A 89 3.76 -12.70 -0.05
CA PRO A 89 2.81 -13.80 -0.28
C PRO A 89 1.46 -13.56 0.41
N VAL A 90 0.36 -13.76 -0.33
CA VAL A 90 -1.03 -13.65 0.18
C VAL A 90 -1.70 -15.00 0.37
N GLN A 91 -1.24 -16.01 -0.37
CA GLN A 91 -1.84 -17.33 -0.40
C GLN A 91 -0.77 -18.40 -0.66
N GLN A 92 -1.14 -19.66 -0.41
CA GLN A 92 -0.34 -20.78 -0.88
C GLN A 92 -0.60 -21.02 -2.38
N PRO A 93 0.43 -21.38 -3.17
CA PRO A 93 0.23 -21.77 -4.55
C PRO A 93 -0.74 -22.95 -4.64
N HIS A 94 -1.77 -22.83 -5.49
CA HIS A 94 -2.75 -23.89 -5.70
C HIS A 94 -3.38 -23.80 -7.10
N HIS A 95 -4.03 -24.89 -7.52
CA HIS A 95 -4.84 -24.89 -8.74
C HIS A 95 -6.17 -24.19 -8.47
N SER A 96 -6.46 -23.14 -9.23
CA SER A 96 -7.72 -22.42 -9.13
C SER A 96 -8.86 -23.22 -9.76
N LYS A 97 -10.10 -22.79 -9.54
CA LYS A 97 -11.29 -23.42 -10.13
C LYS A 97 -11.33 -23.40 -11.65
N CYS A 98 -10.58 -22.49 -12.29
CA CYS A 98 -10.44 -22.47 -13.75
C CYS A 98 -9.40 -23.47 -14.28
N GLY A 99 -8.73 -24.20 -13.39
CA GLY A 99 -7.63 -25.11 -13.70
C GLY A 99 -6.25 -24.43 -13.77
N GLY A 100 -6.21 -23.10 -13.76
CA GLY A 100 -4.97 -22.32 -13.79
C GLY A 100 -4.15 -22.46 -12.51
N MET A 101 -2.82 -22.48 -12.65
CA MET A 101 -1.91 -22.47 -11.50
C MET A 101 -1.84 -21.06 -10.92
N THR A 102 -2.19 -20.91 -9.65
CA THR A 102 -2.08 -19.64 -8.93
C THR A 102 -0.77 -19.58 -8.15
N ASP A 103 -0.05 -18.47 -8.28
CA ASP A 103 1.17 -18.21 -7.53
C ASP A 103 0.86 -17.76 -6.09
N LYS A 104 1.91 -17.63 -5.28
CA LYS A 104 1.76 -17.15 -3.89
C LYS A 104 1.34 -15.69 -3.77
N PHE A 105 1.46 -14.91 -4.85
CA PHE A 105 1.18 -13.47 -4.86
C PHE A 105 -0.28 -13.15 -5.18
N GLY A 106 -1.04 -14.14 -5.69
CA GLY A 106 -2.48 -14.04 -5.85
C GLY A 106 -2.92 -13.09 -6.96
N HIS A 107 -2.08 -12.85 -7.96
CA HIS A 107 -2.48 -12.03 -9.11
C HIS A 107 -3.50 -12.73 -10.01
N HIS A 108 -3.47 -14.07 -10.06
CA HIS A 108 -4.39 -14.85 -10.88
C HIS A 108 -5.85 -14.59 -10.50
N SER A 109 -6.17 -14.51 -9.20
CA SER A 109 -7.54 -14.21 -8.74
C SER A 109 -7.99 -12.79 -9.10
N LEU A 110 -7.08 -11.92 -9.52
CA LEU A 110 -7.41 -10.55 -9.94
C LEU A 110 -7.79 -10.45 -11.42
N SER A 111 -7.32 -11.38 -12.24
CA SER A 111 -7.50 -11.38 -13.71
C SER A 111 -8.33 -12.56 -14.22
N CYS A 112 -8.52 -13.61 -13.43
CA CYS A 112 -9.25 -14.78 -13.84
C CYS A 112 -10.76 -14.51 -13.93
N HIS A 113 -11.34 -14.67 -15.12
CA HIS A 113 -12.79 -14.50 -15.36
C HIS A 113 -13.68 -15.49 -14.61
N HIS A 114 -13.12 -16.65 -14.22
CA HIS A 114 -13.85 -17.68 -13.50
C HIS A 114 -13.74 -17.52 -11.98
N ASP A 115 -12.97 -16.55 -11.50
CA ASP A 115 -12.91 -16.23 -10.08
C ASP A 115 -14.16 -15.40 -9.71
N PRO A 116 -14.99 -15.83 -8.73
CA PRO A 116 -16.19 -15.11 -8.30
C PRO A 116 -15.87 -13.81 -7.52
N GLY A 117 -14.62 -13.35 -7.53
CA GLY A 117 -14.15 -12.15 -6.86
C GLY A 117 -14.84 -10.85 -7.30
N ARG A 118 -14.46 -9.73 -6.66
CA ARG A 118 -15.06 -8.41 -6.94
C ARG A 118 -14.61 -7.80 -8.27
N LEU A 119 -13.52 -8.31 -8.85
CA LEU A 119 -12.82 -7.70 -9.97
C LEU A 119 -13.47 -7.92 -11.35
N PRO A 120 -14.08 -9.08 -11.66
CA PRO A 120 -14.95 -9.20 -12.82
C PRO A 120 -16.06 -8.14 -12.87
N ARG A 121 -16.57 -7.69 -11.71
CA ARG A 121 -17.56 -6.59 -11.64
C ARG A 121 -16.96 -5.22 -11.97
N HIS A 122 -15.70 -4.98 -11.63
CA HIS A 122 -14.99 -3.75 -12.00
C HIS A 122 -14.65 -3.72 -13.50
N THR A 123 -14.25 -4.85 -14.08
CA THR A 123 -14.07 -4.98 -15.54
C THR A 123 -15.39 -4.74 -16.28
N ALA A 124 -16.48 -5.38 -15.85
CA ALA A 124 -17.80 -5.16 -16.41
C ALA A 124 -18.28 -3.70 -16.25
N PHE A 125 -17.95 -3.03 -15.14
CA PHE A 125 -18.26 -1.61 -14.96
C PHE A 125 -17.51 -0.72 -15.96
N ASN A 126 -16.22 -0.99 -16.22
CA ASN A 126 -15.45 -0.27 -17.23
C ASN A 126 -16.03 -0.45 -18.64
N GLU A 127 -16.70 -1.58 -18.93
CA GLU A 127 -17.39 -1.83 -20.20
C GLU A 127 -18.74 -1.09 -20.32
N VAL A 128 -19.36 -0.71 -19.20
CA VAL A 128 -20.65 0.02 -19.18
C VAL A 128 -20.47 1.53 -19.22
N VAL A 129 -19.33 2.04 -18.76
CA VAL A 129 -19.03 3.49 -18.69
C VAL A 129 -18.42 4.03 -20.01
N TYR A 130 -18.32 3.21 -21.06
CA TYR A 130 -17.93 3.63 -22.40
C TYR A 130 -19.11 3.69 -23.38
#